data_AF-A0A0M0I1G0-F1
#
_entry.id   AF-A0A0M0I1G0-F1
#
_cell.length_a   1.000
_cell.length_b   1.000
_cell.length_c   1.000
_cell.angle_alpha   90.00
_cell.angle_beta   90.00
_cell.angle_gamma   90.00
#
_symmetry.space_group_name_H-M   'P 1'
#
loop_
_entity.id
_entity.type
_entity.pdbx_description
1 polymer ?
#
loop_
_entity_poly.entity_id
_entity_poly.type
_entity_poly.pdbx_seq_one_letter_code
_entity_poly.pdbx_strand_id
1 'polypeptide(L)'
;MTADQKFRHWMRTLIVLFIVLFLYIIIADRHAPLTTEGRVQGYVVQVAPEVSGKVTSVSVVNNQSVNKGDVLFTIDERKYDIALEQAELSLQSAYEKEATLYSQREAAVANIARAQATYDNAHREYNRLLKLSRQKVISQSSVDNAFAQNQVAHATLKAEQQNLKVIEAQLGDKKGESTAVRIARNKLEKAQLDLTNTRVLAPSDGVVTNLQLEVGTMANTNMPLLTFVPTGSMWVAADFREKSVANLNESYHALVAFDANPGGVYEFDISSRDYGVAAAQQTPNGALTKVEVNNRWVRDAQRTRVNLTSQDNMPSSLFVGSRATIVVYPQDNMFWHLMAQVQIHIASWFHFIY
;
A
#
# COMPACT_ATOMS: atom_id res chain seq x y z
N MET A 1 -67.63 24.16 34.38
CA MET A 1 -67.29 22.89 33.69
C MET A 1 -67.45 21.74 34.67
N THR A 2 -68.30 20.76 34.34
CA THR A 2 -68.41 19.50 35.10
C THR A 2 -67.11 18.69 34.97
N ALA A 3 -66.83 17.77 35.90
CA ALA A 3 -65.61 16.94 35.88
C ALA A 3 -65.42 16.23 34.53
N ASP A 4 -66.51 15.75 33.91
CA ASP A 4 -66.52 15.12 32.59
C ASP A 4 -66.15 16.05 31.43
N GLN A 5 -66.45 17.35 31.54
CA GLN A 5 -66.06 18.33 30.52
C GLN A 5 -64.56 18.63 30.61
N LYS A 6 -64.00 18.73 31.83
CA LYS A 6 -62.55 18.88 32.02
C LYS A 6 -61.79 17.63 31.55
N PHE A 7 -62.28 16.43 31.88
CA PHE A 7 -61.67 15.17 31.44
C PHE A 7 -61.66 15.03 29.91
N ARG A 8 -62.78 15.29 29.22
CA ARG A 8 -62.81 15.25 27.75
C ARG A 8 -61.92 16.30 27.11
N HIS A 9 -61.76 17.47 27.71
CA HIS A 9 -60.85 18.50 27.21
C HIS A 9 -59.37 18.09 27.35
N TRP A 10 -58.99 17.53 28.51
CA TRP A 10 -57.64 16.96 28.73
C TRP A 10 -57.36 15.75 27.84
N MET A 11 -58.33 14.87 27.66
CA MET A 11 -58.21 13.71 26.76
C MET A 11 -58.03 14.16 25.30
N ARG A 12 -58.83 15.13 24.83
CA ARG A 12 -58.69 15.67 23.47
C ARG A 12 -57.36 16.37 23.27
N THR A 13 -56.90 17.17 24.23
CA THR A 13 -55.60 17.84 24.14
C THR A 13 -54.45 16.84 24.14
N LEU A 14 -54.50 15.79 24.96
CA LEU A 14 -53.51 14.70 24.93
C LEU A 14 -53.52 13.93 23.60
N ILE A 15 -54.69 13.64 23.04
CA ILE A 15 -54.80 12.97 21.73
C ILE A 15 -54.23 13.85 20.62
N VAL A 16 -54.57 15.14 20.60
CA VAL A 16 -54.03 16.08 19.60
C VAL A 16 -52.52 16.20 19.75
N LEU A 17 -52.01 16.31 20.99
CA LEU A 17 -50.58 16.36 21.27
C LEU A 17 -49.87 15.07 20.83
N PHE A 18 -50.47 13.91 21.07
CA PHE A 18 -49.95 12.62 20.61
C PHE A 18 -49.90 12.55 19.07
N ILE A 19 -50.96 12.98 18.38
CA ILE A 19 -50.99 12.99 16.90
C ILE A 19 -49.93 13.94 16.34
N VAL A 20 -49.77 15.13 16.93
CA VAL A 20 -48.76 16.11 16.51
C VAL A 20 -47.35 15.57 16.74
N LEU A 21 -47.09 14.97 17.90
CA LEU A 21 -45.81 14.33 18.20
C LEU A 21 -45.53 13.15 17.24
N PHE A 22 -46.54 12.33 16.97
CA PHE A 22 -46.42 11.19 16.06
C PHE A 22 -46.10 11.63 14.62
N LEU A 23 -46.81 12.63 14.12
CA LEU A 23 -46.54 13.25 12.82
C LEU A 23 -45.13 13.87 12.79
N TYR A 24 -44.75 14.58 13.85
CA TYR A 24 -43.41 15.15 13.97
C TYR A 24 -42.32 14.07 13.87
N ILE A 25 -42.44 12.95 14.60
CA ILE A 25 -41.45 11.86 14.55
C ILE A 25 -41.33 11.29 13.13
N ILE A 26 -42.46 11.09 12.44
CA ILE A 26 -42.45 10.56 11.06
C ILE A 26 -41.73 11.52 10.10
N ILE A 27 -41.99 12.83 10.23
CA ILE A 27 -41.41 13.84 9.35
C ILE A 27 -39.93 14.06 9.70
N ALA A 28 -39.58 14.11 10.99
CA ALA A 28 -38.22 14.25 11.48
C ALA A 28 -37.35 13.07 11.03
N ASP A 29 -37.85 11.83 11.07
CA ASP A 29 -37.11 10.64 10.61
C ASP A 29 -36.75 10.69 9.11
N ARG A 30 -37.37 11.60 8.32
CA ARG A 30 -37.07 11.84 6.90
C ARG A 30 -36.21 13.08 6.64
N HIS A 31 -36.37 14.13 7.43
CA HIS A 31 -35.72 15.44 7.20
C HIS A 31 -34.58 15.73 8.17
N ALA A 32 -34.70 15.30 9.42
CA ALA A 32 -33.68 15.46 10.45
C ALA A 32 -33.44 14.14 11.20
N PRO A 33 -32.93 13.09 10.52
CA PRO A 33 -32.80 11.78 11.15
C PRO A 33 -31.71 11.79 12.22
N LEU A 34 -32.05 11.22 13.38
CA LEU A 34 -31.15 10.93 14.49
C LEU A 34 -30.72 9.47 14.43
N THR A 35 -29.43 9.20 14.61
CA THR A 35 -28.92 7.85 14.87
C THR A 35 -27.95 7.87 16.05
N THR A 36 -28.06 6.84 16.90
CA THR A 36 -27.12 6.55 17.99
C THR A 36 -26.06 5.52 17.56
N GLU A 37 -26.15 5.01 16.34
CA GLU A 37 -25.24 4.01 15.78
C GLU A 37 -24.08 4.69 15.02
N GLY A 38 -23.42 5.64 15.70
CA GLY A 38 -22.23 6.32 15.22
C GLY A 38 -20.96 5.82 15.89
N ARG A 39 -19.87 5.73 15.13
CA ARG A 39 -18.53 5.43 15.66
C ARG A 39 -17.46 6.28 14.99
N VAL A 40 -16.49 6.71 15.77
CA VAL A 40 -15.22 7.24 15.25
C VAL A 40 -14.47 6.09 14.59
N GLN A 41 -14.15 6.27 13.32
CA GLN A 41 -13.30 5.39 12.52
C GLN A 41 -11.96 6.08 12.32
N GLY A 42 -10.93 5.30 11.99
CA GLY A 42 -9.63 5.81 11.60
C GLY A 42 -8.88 4.76 10.83
N TYR A 43 -7.86 5.19 10.07
CA TYR A 43 -6.95 4.22 9.48
C TYR A 43 -6.16 3.51 10.58
N VAL A 44 -6.06 2.19 10.45
CA VAL A 44 -5.33 1.34 11.38
C VAL A 44 -4.30 0.59 10.57
N VAL A 45 -3.02 0.87 10.83
CA VAL A 45 -1.89 0.24 10.14
C VAL A 45 -1.36 -0.86 11.04
N GLN A 46 -1.35 -2.08 10.53
CA GLN A 46 -0.71 -3.20 11.19
C GLN A 46 0.78 -3.18 10.83
N VAL A 47 1.65 -2.89 11.79
CA VAL A 47 3.09 -2.79 11.52
C VAL A 47 3.71 -4.17 11.64
N ALA A 48 4.17 -4.68 10.50
CA ALA A 48 4.88 -5.95 10.39
C ALA A 48 6.33 -5.70 9.95
N PRO A 49 7.30 -6.50 10.43
CA PRO A 49 8.68 -6.38 9.99
C PRO A 49 8.82 -6.95 8.57
N GLU A 50 9.72 -6.37 7.79
CA GLU A 50 10.07 -6.88 6.45
C GLU A 50 11.11 -7.99 6.52
N VAL A 51 11.92 -8.01 7.59
CA VAL A 51 12.97 -8.99 7.83
C VAL A 51 12.71 -9.79 9.10
N SER A 52 13.25 -11.00 9.19
CA SER A 52 13.03 -11.91 10.32
C SER A 52 14.23 -11.98 11.26
N GLY A 53 13.97 -11.95 12.56
CA GLY A 53 15.04 -12.05 13.55
C GLY A 53 14.52 -11.84 14.97
N LYS A 54 15.43 -11.97 15.94
CA LYS A 54 15.09 -11.74 17.35
C LYS A 54 15.04 -10.23 17.61
N VAL A 55 14.01 -9.78 18.32
CA VAL A 55 13.92 -8.37 18.73
C VAL A 55 14.91 -8.08 19.85
N THR A 56 15.76 -7.08 19.66
CA THR A 56 16.82 -6.68 20.60
C THR A 56 16.41 -5.51 21.48
N SER A 57 15.62 -4.58 20.94
CA SER A 57 15.09 -3.44 21.68
C SER A 57 13.69 -3.06 21.20
N VAL A 58 12.85 -2.64 22.15
CA VAL A 58 11.56 -2.01 21.88
C VAL A 58 11.64 -0.59 22.41
N SER A 59 11.57 0.40 21.52
CA SER A 59 11.82 1.81 21.82
C SER A 59 10.55 2.61 22.12
N VAL A 60 9.40 1.94 22.05
CA VAL A 60 8.07 2.53 22.26
C VAL A 60 7.30 1.76 23.31
N VAL A 61 6.39 2.44 23.99
CA VAL A 61 5.41 1.82 24.90
C VAL A 61 4.00 1.88 24.31
N ASN A 62 3.11 1.05 24.84
CA ASN A 62 1.71 1.04 24.41
C ASN A 62 1.04 2.40 24.69
N ASN A 63 0.26 2.90 23.73
CA ASN A 63 -0.41 4.20 23.72
C ASN A 63 0.54 5.42 23.68
N GLN A 64 1.79 5.24 23.24
CA GLN A 64 2.73 6.34 23.04
C GLN A 64 2.52 7.02 21.68
N SER A 65 2.56 8.35 21.66
CA SER A 65 2.64 9.13 20.43
C SER A 65 4.07 9.15 19.90
N VAL A 66 4.22 8.92 18.60
CA VAL A 66 5.49 8.86 17.87
C VAL A 66 5.41 9.72 16.62
N ASN A 67 6.54 10.26 16.20
CA ASN A 67 6.67 11.01 14.97
C ASN A 67 7.14 10.10 13.83
N LYS A 68 6.92 10.56 12.60
CA LYS A 68 7.42 9.89 11.40
C LYS A 68 8.93 9.65 11.49
N GLY A 69 9.34 8.41 11.28
CA GLY A 69 10.76 8.01 11.30
C GLY A 69 11.29 7.61 12.67
N ASP A 70 10.50 7.73 13.75
CA ASP A 70 10.89 7.22 15.06
C ASP A 70 11.03 5.69 15.01
N VAL A 71 12.06 5.17 15.68
CA VAL A 71 12.30 3.73 15.78
C VAL A 71 11.26 3.13 16.73
N LEU A 72 10.49 2.16 16.25
CA LEU A 72 9.51 1.43 17.06
C LEU A 72 10.19 0.27 17.80
N PHE A 73 10.88 -0.58 17.06
CA PHE A 73 11.66 -1.69 17.59
C PHE A 73 12.79 -2.05 16.62
N THR A 74 13.81 -2.72 17.17
CA THR A 74 14.99 -3.16 16.42
C THR A 74 15.11 -4.68 16.47
N ILE A 75 15.43 -5.25 15.33
CA ILE A 75 15.76 -6.67 15.14
C ILE A 75 17.27 -6.84 15.20
N ASP A 76 17.76 -7.99 15.65
CA ASP A 76 19.19 -8.31 15.71
C ASP A 76 19.90 -8.12 14.35
N GLU A 77 20.75 -7.09 14.29
CA GLU A 77 21.41 -6.61 13.07
C GLU A 77 22.59 -7.51 12.66
N ARG A 78 23.16 -8.30 13.58
CA ARG A 78 24.44 -9.00 13.36
C ARG A 78 24.44 -9.92 12.13
N LYS A 79 23.33 -10.60 11.88
CA LYS A 79 23.18 -11.47 10.70
C LYS A 79 23.17 -10.64 9.40
N TYR A 80 22.59 -9.45 9.45
CA TYR A 80 22.47 -8.54 8.31
C TYR A 80 23.79 -7.80 8.05
N ASP A 81 24.53 -7.43 9.10
CA ASP A 81 25.89 -6.89 8.96
C ASP A 81 26.83 -7.87 8.27
N ILE A 82 26.82 -9.14 8.70
CA ILE A 82 27.62 -10.20 8.05
C ILE A 82 27.19 -10.40 6.59
N ALA A 83 25.89 -10.31 6.31
CA ALA A 83 25.38 -10.43 4.94
C ALA A 83 25.79 -9.23 4.07
N LEU A 84 25.84 -8.03 4.64
CA LEU A 84 26.32 -6.81 4.00
C LEU A 84 27.82 -6.95 3.65
N GLU A 85 28.65 -7.32 4.62
CA GLU A 85 30.09 -7.56 4.42
C GLU A 85 30.32 -8.63 3.33
N GLN A 86 29.57 -9.73 3.36
CA GLN A 86 29.67 -10.77 2.33
C GLN A 86 29.28 -10.26 0.93
N ALA A 87 28.32 -9.33 0.84
CA ALA A 87 27.91 -8.73 -0.41
C ALA A 87 28.94 -7.71 -0.93
N GLU A 88 29.59 -6.96 -0.04
CA GLU A 88 30.71 -6.07 -0.37
C GLU A 88 31.90 -6.86 -0.93
N LEU A 89 32.30 -7.94 -0.27
CA LEU A 89 33.35 -8.85 -0.75
C LEU A 89 32.99 -9.47 -2.11
N SER A 90 31.71 -9.80 -2.31
CA SER A 90 31.23 -10.31 -3.60
C SER A 90 31.34 -9.28 -4.72
N LEU A 91 31.09 -8.00 -4.41
CA LEU A 91 31.25 -6.89 -5.35
C LEU A 91 32.73 -6.66 -5.69
N GLN A 92 33.61 -6.71 -4.69
CA GLN A 92 35.06 -6.64 -4.92
C GLN A 92 35.53 -7.77 -5.84
N SER A 93 35.16 -9.02 -5.55
CA SER A 93 35.49 -10.17 -6.41
C SER A 93 34.93 -10.02 -7.84
N ALA A 94 33.78 -9.37 -8.00
CA ALA A 94 33.22 -9.09 -9.32
C ALA A 94 34.06 -8.06 -10.11
N TYR A 95 34.57 -7.01 -9.45
CA TYR A 95 35.50 -6.05 -10.08
C TYR A 95 36.82 -6.70 -10.48
N GLU A 96 37.36 -7.60 -9.65
CA GLU A 96 38.59 -8.35 -9.98
C GLU A 96 38.39 -9.26 -11.21
N LYS A 97 37.22 -9.91 -11.31
CA LYS A 97 36.84 -10.68 -12.50
C LYS A 97 36.71 -9.80 -13.74
N GLU A 98 36.10 -8.63 -13.61
CA GLU A 98 36.00 -7.65 -14.71
C GLU A 98 37.39 -7.18 -15.16
N ALA A 99 38.31 -6.89 -14.23
CA ALA A 99 39.69 -6.55 -14.56
C ALA A 99 40.41 -7.67 -15.32
N THR A 100 40.13 -8.93 -14.96
CA THR A 100 40.65 -10.09 -15.69
C THR A 100 40.09 -10.17 -17.12
N LEU A 101 38.80 -9.88 -17.31
CA LEU A 101 38.18 -9.81 -18.65
C LEU A 101 38.79 -8.71 -19.52
N TYR A 102 39.14 -7.55 -18.94
CA TYR A 102 39.87 -6.51 -19.67
C TYR A 102 41.23 -6.99 -20.15
N SER A 103 41.97 -7.71 -19.31
CA SER A 103 43.26 -8.30 -19.68
C SER A 103 43.11 -9.36 -20.77
N GLN A 104 42.06 -10.18 -20.71
CA GLN A 104 41.73 -11.17 -21.74
C GLN A 104 41.35 -10.52 -23.07
N ARG A 105 40.60 -9.40 -23.03
CA ARG A 105 40.26 -8.61 -24.22
C ARG A 105 41.52 -8.11 -24.92
N GLU A 106 42.48 -7.57 -24.16
CA GLU A 106 43.76 -7.10 -24.72
C GLU A 106 44.56 -8.24 -25.36
N ALA A 107 44.61 -9.41 -24.72
CA ALA A 107 45.22 -10.61 -25.30
C ALA A 107 44.49 -11.07 -26.58
N ALA A 108 43.16 -11.04 -26.61
CA ALA A 108 42.36 -11.39 -27.78
C ALA A 108 42.60 -10.42 -28.96
N VAL A 109 42.73 -9.12 -28.70
CA VAL A 109 43.09 -8.13 -29.73
C VAL A 109 44.47 -8.42 -30.32
N ALA A 110 45.45 -8.77 -29.48
CA ALA A 110 46.78 -9.16 -29.96
C ALA A 110 46.73 -10.45 -30.82
N ASN A 111 45.91 -11.43 -30.43
CA ASN A 111 45.70 -12.66 -31.21
C ASN A 111 45.03 -12.38 -32.56
N ILE A 112 44.04 -11.47 -32.61
CA ILE A 112 43.42 -11.02 -33.86
C ILE A 112 44.45 -10.35 -34.76
N ALA A 113 45.30 -9.46 -34.22
CA ALA A 113 46.35 -8.82 -35.00
C ALA A 113 47.33 -9.84 -35.61
N ARG A 114 47.71 -10.88 -34.85
CA ARG A 114 48.54 -12.00 -35.35
C ARG A 114 47.81 -12.83 -36.42
N ALA A 115 46.54 -13.14 -36.20
CA ALA A 115 45.73 -13.92 -37.16
C ALA A 115 45.50 -13.13 -38.46
N GLN A 116 45.30 -11.81 -38.36
CA GLN A 116 45.17 -10.90 -39.49
C GLN A 116 46.45 -10.89 -40.32
N ALA A 117 47.62 -10.72 -39.70
CA ALA A 117 48.89 -10.76 -40.41
C ALA A 117 49.13 -12.10 -41.14
N THR A 118 48.75 -13.22 -40.50
CA THR A 118 48.81 -14.56 -41.12
C THR A 118 47.89 -14.67 -42.32
N TYR A 119 46.64 -14.19 -42.19
CA TYR A 119 45.68 -14.15 -43.28
C TYR A 119 46.16 -13.26 -44.44
N ASP A 120 46.65 -12.05 -44.16
CA ASP A 120 47.14 -11.12 -45.19
C ASP A 120 48.32 -11.70 -45.96
N ASN A 121 49.20 -12.44 -45.30
CA ASN A 121 50.30 -13.16 -45.96
C ASN A 121 49.78 -14.28 -46.86
N ALA A 122 48.90 -15.15 -46.34
CA ALA A 122 48.31 -16.26 -47.11
C ALA A 122 47.46 -15.76 -48.30
N HIS A 123 46.73 -14.67 -48.10
CA HIS A 123 45.88 -14.05 -49.11
C HIS A 123 46.71 -13.44 -50.24
N ARG A 124 47.77 -12.70 -49.90
CA ARG A 124 48.72 -12.17 -50.90
C ARG A 124 49.38 -13.28 -51.68
N GLU A 125 49.76 -14.37 -51.02
CA GLU A 125 50.39 -15.52 -51.68
C GLU A 125 49.43 -16.21 -52.64
N TYR A 126 48.20 -16.49 -52.20
CA TYR A 126 47.16 -17.05 -53.06
C TYR A 126 46.91 -16.17 -54.30
N ASN A 127 46.76 -14.85 -54.10
CA ASN A 127 46.54 -13.90 -55.20
C ASN A 127 47.73 -13.86 -56.17
N ARG A 128 48.96 -13.96 -55.66
CA ARG A 128 50.19 -14.02 -56.47
C ARG A 128 50.21 -15.29 -57.32
N LEU A 129 49.97 -16.44 -56.72
CA LEU A 129 49.95 -17.73 -57.42
C LEU A 129 48.80 -17.82 -58.43
N LEU A 130 47.63 -17.26 -58.13
CA LEU A 130 46.51 -17.19 -59.06
C LEU A 130 46.87 -16.40 -60.33
N LYS A 131 47.59 -15.27 -60.19
CA LYS A 131 48.08 -14.49 -61.34
C LYS A 131 49.09 -15.26 -62.17
N LEU A 132 50.04 -15.95 -61.53
CA LEU A 132 51.05 -16.76 -62.21
C LEU A 132 50.47 -18.01 -62.90
N SER A 133 49.42 -18.61 -62.32
CA SER A 133 48.69 -19.74 -62.92
C SER A 133 47.97 -19.33 -64.21
N ARG A 134 47.36 -18.13 -64.24
CA ARG A 134 46.76 -17.57 -65.47
C ARG A 134 47.78 -17.38 -66.60
N GLN A 135 49.04 -17.15 -66.26
CA GLN A 135 50.16 -17.07 -67.19
C GLN A 135 50.73 -18.46 -67.57
N LYS A 136 50.14 -19.55 -67.08
CA LYS A 136 50.55 -20.96 -67.27
C LYS A 136 51.96 -21.29 -66.77
N VAL A 137 52.45 -20.58 -65.75
CA VAL A 137 53.83 -20.73 -65.23
C VAL A 137 53.92 -21.63 -63.99
N ILE A 138 52.79 -22.04 -63.40
CA ILE A 138 52.74 -22.90 -62.20
C ILE A 138 51.68 -24.01 -62.32
N SER A 139 51.76 -25.02 -61.45
CA SER A 139 50.78 -26.13 -61.40
C SER A 139 49.45 -25.73 -60.76
N GLN A 140 48.36 -26.39 -61.16
CA GLN A 140 47.03 -26.17 -60.56
C GLN A 140 47.00 -26.55 -59.07
N SER A 141 47.65 -27.66 -58.70
CA SER A 141 47.75 -28.11 -57.31
C SER A 141 48.41 -27.07 -56.40
N SER A 142 49.37 -26.29 -56.91
CA SER A 142 49.99 -25.19 -56.15
C SER A 142 48.98 -24.09 -55.79
N VAL A 143 48.06 -23.76 -56.69
CA VAL A 143 46.99 -22.79 -56.44
C VAL A 143 45.98 -23.35 -55.44
N ASP A 144 45.59 -24.61 -55.60
CA ASP A 144 44.61 -25.26 -54.73
C ASP A 144 45.12 -25.35 -53.27
N ASN A 145 46.41 -25.66 -53.09
CA ASN A 145 47.06 -25.64 -51.77
C ASN A 145 47.07 -24.23 -51.16
N ALA A 146 47.40 -23.21 -51.95
CA ALA A 146 47.40 -21.82 -51.47
C ALA A 146 45.98 -21.32 -51.14
N PHE A 147 44.98 -21.74 -51.91
CA PHE A 147 43.56 -21.47 -51.63
C PHE A 147 43.14 -22.09 -50.29
N ALA A 148 43.44 -23.38 -50.08
CA ALA A 148 43.14 -24.06 -48.83
C ALA A 148 43.82 -23.37 -47.63
N GLN A 149 45.10 -22.99 -47.76
CA GLN A 149 45.83 -22.28 -46.69
C GLN A 149 45.21 -20.91 -46.38
N ASN A 150 44.81 -20.15 -47.40
CA ASN A 150 44.11 -18.89 -47.23
C ASN A 150 42.75 -19.08 -46.54
N GLN A 151 42.01 -20.13 -46.88
CA GLN A 151 40.73 -20.45 -46.25
C GLN A 151 40.89 -20.80 -44.76
N VAL A 152 41.91 -21.59 -44.41
CA VAL A 152 42.26 -21.89 -43.02
C VAL A 152 42.59 -20.61 -42.25
N ALA A 153 43.48 -19.76 -42.79
CA ALA A 153 43.86 -18.51 -42.14
C ALA A 153 42.67 -17.56 -41.94
N HIS A 154 41.77 -17.47 -42.92
CA HIS A 154 40.54 -16.70 -42.81
C HIS A 154 39.60 -17.26 -41.74
N ALA A 155 39.45 -18.58 -41.66
CA ALA A 155 38.63 -19.23 -40.63
C ALA A 155 39.20 -18.98 -39.23
N THR A 156 40.53 -19.02 -39.06
CA THR A 156 41.20 -18.69 -37.79
C THR A 156 40.97 -17.23 -37.40
N LEU A 157 41.14 -16.28 -38.32
CA LEU A 157 40.85 -14.87 -38.06
C LEU A 157 39.40 -14.67 -37.59
N LYS A 158 38.44 -15.29 -38.29
CA LYS A 158 37.02 -15.21 -37.94
C LYS A 158 36.75 -15.81 -36.56
N ALA A 159 37.41 -16.92 -36.20
CA ALA A 159 37.27 -17.55 -34.88
C ALA A 159 37.77 -16.61 -33.76
N GLU A 160 38.93 -16.00 -33.91
CA GLU A 160 39.48 -15.04 -32.95
C GLU A 160 38.59 -13.79 -32.81
N GLN A 161 38.03 -13.30 -33.92
CA GLN A 161 37.04 -12.21 -33.90
C GLN A 161 35.77 -12.59 -33.12
N GLN A 162 35.28 -13.83 -33.23
CA GLN A 162 34.14 -14.27 -32.42
C GLN A 162 34.52 -14.40 -30.94
N ASN A 163 35.72 -14.87 -30.63
CA ASN A 163 36.21 -14.96 -29.26
C ASN A 163 36.23 -13.58 -28.57
N LEU A 164 36.70 -12.54 -29.27
CA LEU A 164 36.65 -11.17 -28.76
C LEU A 164 35.21 -10.72 -28.46
N LYS A 165 34.25 -10.99 -29.36
CA LYS A 165 32.83 -10.63 -29.15
C LYS A 165 32.22 -11.29 -27.91
N VAL A 166 32.62 -12.53 -27.59
CA VAL A 166 32.17 -13.21 -26.37
C VAL A 166 32.70 -12.50 -25.12
N ILE A 167 33.96 -12.06 -25.13
CA ILE A 167 34.56 -11.30 -24.01
C ILE A 167 33.88 -9.93 -23.87
N GLU A 168 33.64 -9.22 -24.98
CA GLU A 168 32.95 -7.92 -24.99
C GLU A 168 31.52 -8.05 -24.45
N ALA A 169 30.80 -9.11 -24.82
CA ALA A 169 29.46 -9.38 -24.30
C ALA A 169 29.45 -9.64 -22.77
N GLN A 170 30.53 -10.17 -22.20
CA GLN A 170 30.67 -10.36 -20.75
C GLN A 170 31.02 -9.05 -20.01
N LEU A 171 31.83 -8.19 -20.64
CA LEU A 171 32.21 -6.87 -20.11
C LEU A 171 31.05 -5.87 -20.09
N GLY A 172 30.11 -5.97 -21.05
CA GLY A 172 29.00 -5.02 -21.18
C GLY A 172 29.44 -3.68 -21.79
N ASP A 173 28.55 -2.69 -21.74
CA ASP A 173 28.71 -1.42 -22.46
C ASP A 173 29.75 -0.48 -21.82
N LYS A 174 29.96 -0.59 -20.51
CA LYS A 174 30.81 0.32 -19.73
C LYS A 174 31.61 -0.42 -18.66
N LYS A 175 32.74 0.19 -18.27
CA LYS A 175 33.55 -0.26 -17.14
C LYS A 175 32.76 -0.17 -15.84
N GLY A 176 32.74 -1.25 -15.06
CA GLY A 176 31.95 -1.37 -13.83
C GLY A 176 30.49 -1.72 -14.06
N GLU A 177 30.11 -2.09 -15.28
CA GLU A 177 28.76 -2.54 -15.65
C GLU A 177 28.72 -3.96 -16.23
N SER A 178 29.82 -4.71 -16.13
CA SER A 178 29.81 -6.13 -16.47
C SER A 178 28.70 -6.87 -15.70
N THR A 179 28.18 -7.93 -16.32
CA THR A 179 27.05 -8.69 -15.75
C THR A 179 27.33 -9.16 -14.33
N ALA A 180 28.57 -9.57 -14.04
CA ALA A 180 28.99 -9.97 -12.71
C ALA A 180 28.94 -8.82 -11.70
N VAL A 181 29.43 -7.63 -12.07
CA VAL A 181 29.41 -6.44 -11.20
C VAL A 181 27.98 -6.00 -10.92
N ARG A 182 27.12 -6.00 -11.93
CA ARG A 182 25.70 -5.64 -11.77
C ARG A 182 24.97 -6.58 -10.81
N ILE A 183 25.18 -7.89 -10.93
CA ILE A 183 24.59 -8.88 -10.01
C ILE A 183 25.10 -8.67 -8.59
N ALA A 184 26.40 -8.43 -8.41
CA ALA A 184 26.98 -8.22 -7.09
C ALA A 184 26.52 -6.90 -6.46
N ARG A 185 26.38 -5.83 -7.24
CA ARG A 185 25.84 -4.53 -6.78
C ARG A 185 24.39 -4.66 -6.30
N ASN A 186 23.54 -5.39 -7.04
CA ASN A 186 22.17 -5.65 -6.61
C ASN A 186 22.12 -6.46 -5.30
N LYS A 187 23.05 -7.39 -5.10
CA LYS A 187 23.14 -8.14 -3.83
C LYS A 187 23.56 -7.23 -2.68
N LEU A 188 24.47 -6.30 -2.92
CA LEU A 188 24.89 -5.30 -1.92
C LEU A 188 23.72 -4.40 -1.52
N GLU A 189 23.01 -3.84 -2.50
CA GLU A 189 21.84 -2.98 -2.27
C GLU A 189 20.74 -3.72 -1.50
N LYS A 190 20.49 -4.98 -1.85
CA LYS A 190 19.55 -5.83 -1.10
C LYS A 190 20.00 -6.04 0.35
N ALA A 191 21.26 -6.37 0.59
CA ALA A 191 21.76 -6.59 1.95
C ALA A 191 21.68 -5.30 2.80
N GLN A 192 21.93 -4.14 2.18
CA GLN A 192 21.80 -2.84 2.83
C GLN A 192 20.35 -2.47 3.14
N LEU A 193 19.41 -2.80 2.24
CA LEU A 193 17.98 -2.65 2.50
C LEU A 193 17.53 -3.57 3.64
N ASP A 194 17.93 -4.84 3.60
CA ASP A 194 17.60 -5.81 4.64
C ASP A 194 18.16 -5.36 6.01
N LEU A 195 19.37 -4.79 6.05
CA LEU A 195 19.95 -4.19 7.26
C LEU A 195 19.15 -2.98 7.73
N THR A 196 18.75 -2.08 6.83
CA THR A 196 17.93 -0.91 7.19
C THR A 196 16.58 -1.33 7.76
N ASN A 197 15.99 -2.39 7.18
CA ASN A 197 14.71 -2.95 7.57
C ASN A 197 14.73 -3.68 8.92
N THR A 198 15.91 -3.90 9.52
CA THR A 198 16.01 -4.37 10.92
C THR A 198 15.46 -3.36 11.90
N ARG A 199 15.50 -2.07 11.56
CA ARG A 199 14.96 -0.97 12.34
C ARG A 199 13.59 -0.61 11.80
N VAL A 200 12.54 -1.07 12.50
CA VAL A 200 11.17 -0.80 12.07
C VAL A 200 10.77 0.60 12.54
N LEU A 201 10.50 1.48 11.59
CA LEU A 201 10.22 2.90 11.82
C LEU A 201 8.72 3.21 11.75
N ALA A 202 8.31 4.32 12.37
CA ALA A 202 6.96 4.87 12.23
C ALA A 202 6.75 5.47 10.81
N PRO A 203 5.69 5.07 10.08
CA PRO A 203 5.46 5.53 8.70
C PRO A 203 4.97 6.99 8.61
N SER A 204 4.30 7.48 9.65
CA SER A 204 3.80 8.85 9.80
C SER A 204 3.77 9.23 11.28
N ASP A 205 3.30 10.43 11.60
CA ASP A 205 2.96 10.80 12.97
C ASP A 205 1.71 10.03 13.42
N GLY A 206 1.70 9.54 14.65
CA GLY A 206 0.61 8.69 15.13
C GLY A 206 0.80 8.15 16.55
N VAL A 207 -0.02 7.18 16.90
CA VAL A 207 -0.03 6.52 18.22
C VAL A 207 0.14 5.02 18.03
N VAL A 208 1.07 4.43 18.78
CA VAL A 208 1.27 2.99 18.85
C VAL A 208 0.27 2.37 19.83
N THR A 209 -0.45 1.34 19.40
CA THR A 209 -1.48 0.64 20.19
C THR A 209 -1.32 -0.88 20.03
N ASN A 210 -1.88 -1.64 20.96
CA ASN A 210 -1.82 -3.11 20.95
C ASN A 210 -0.38 -3.65 20.75
N LEU A 211 0.58 -3.08 21.47
CA LEU A 211 1.96 -3.53 21.45
C LEU A 211 2.08 -4.88 22.17
N GLN A 212 2.27 -5.97 21.41
CA GLN A 212 2.42 -7.33 21.93
C GLN A 212 3.87 -7.82 21.82
N LEU A 213 4.81 -6.88 21.78
CA LEU A 213 6.21 -7.16 21.55
C LEU A 213 7.03 -6.98 22.83
N GLU A 214 7.88 -7.96 23.11
CA GLU A 214 8.85 -7.92 24.20
C GLU A 214 10.25 -8.26 23.66
N VAL A 215 11.27 -7.76 24.35
CA VAL A 215 12.67 -8.04 24.00
C VAL A 215 12.91 -9.54 24.04
N GLY A 216 13.44 -10.06 22.94
CA GLY A 216 13.76 -11.45 22.76
C GLY A 216 12.70 -12.29 22.04
N THR A 217 11.54 -11.72 21.73
CA THR A 217 10.56 -12.32 20.82
C THR A 217 11.15 -12.49 19.42
N MET A 218 10.77 -13.58 18.75
CA MET A 218 11.12 -13.80 17.35
C MET A 218 10.13 -13.07 16.44
N ALA A 219 10.62 -12.08 15.71
CA ALA A 219 9.88 -11.35 14.70
C ALA A 219 9.96 -12.09 13.36
N ASN A 220 8.81 -12.35 12.74
CA ASN A 220 8.72 -13.00 11.43
C ASN A 220 8.18 -12.02 10.39
N THR A 221 8.68 -12.11 9.16
CA THR A 221 8.26 -11.26 8.05
C THR A 221 6.74 -11.33 7.83
N ASN A 222 6.13 -10.17 7.56
CA ASN A 222 4.69 -10.00 7.30
C ASN A 222 3.74 -10.39 8.46
N MET A 223 4.27 -10.69 9.66
CA MET A 223 3.44 -10.87 10.85
C MET A 223 3.39 -9.57 11.65
N PRO A 224 2.21 -8.96 11.85
CA PRO A 224 2.11 -7.71 12.58
C PRO A 224 2.39 -7.92 14.07
N LEU A 225 3.22 -7.04 14.63
CA LEU A 225 3.66 -7.09 16.04
C LEU A 225 3.06 -5.97 16.90
N LEU A 226 2.62 -4.89 16.24
CA LEU A 226 1.93 -3.77 16.86
C LEU A 226 0.95 -3.14 15.88
N THR A 227 0.03 -2.37 16.43
CA THR A 227 -0.93 -1.58 15.67
C THR A 227 -0.54 -0.11 15.76
N PHE A 228 -0.58 0.59 14.63
CA PHE A 228 -0.27 2.01 14.54
C PHE A 228 -1.49 2.77 14.01
N VAL A 229 -1.87 3.85 14.71
CA VAL A 229 -2.99 4.71 14.33
C VAL A 229 -2.44 6.09 13.97
N PRO A 230 -2.46 6.49 12.68
CA PRO A 230 -2.01 7.81 12.26
C PRO A 230 -2.84 8.94 12.90
N THR A 231 -2.18 10.02 13.30
CA THR A 231 -2.88 11.23 13.77
C THR A 231 -3.49 11.98 12.58
N GLY A 232 -4.71 12.51 12.75
CA GLY A 232 -5.40 13.30 11.72
C GLY A 232 -6.15 12.49 10.67
N SER A 233 -6.19 11.16 10.78
CA SER A 233 -6.94 10.29 9.87
C SER A 233 -8.26 9.76 10.45
N MET A 234 -8.85 10.46 11.42
CA MET A 234 -10.10 10.04 12.05
C MET A 234 -11.31 10.67 11.35
N TRP A 235 -12.38 9.89 11.17
CA TRP A 235 -13.67 10.36 10.66
C TRP A 235 -14.80 9.70 11.43
N VAL A 236 -16.03 10.18 11.29
CA VAL A 236 -17.19 9.58 11.95
C VAL A 236 -17.99 8.78 10.92
N ALA A 237 -18.30 7.53 11.23
CA ALA A 237 -19.17 6.70 10.43
C ALA A 237 -20.45 6.42 11.22
N ALA A 238 -21.60 6.64 10.59
CA ALA A 238 -22.89 6.50 11.24
C ALA A 238 -23.85 5.70 10.37
N ASP A 239 -24.55 4.74 10.99
CA ASP A 239 -25.47 3.86 10.29
C ASP A 239 -26.90 4.39 10.45
N PHE A 240 -27.50 4.84 9.34
CA PHE A 240 -28.85 5.39 9.29
C PHE A 240 -29.81 4.44 8.59
N ARG A 241 -31.11 4.56 8.86
CA ARG A 241 -32.14 3.79 8.14
C ARG A 241 -32.21 4.22 6.67
N GLU A 242 -32.41 3.27 5.75
CA GLU A 242 -32.44 3.52 4.30
C GLU A 242 -33.41 4.65 3.90
N LYS A 243 -34.63 4.63 4.47
CA LYS A 243 -35.65 5.67 4.22
C LYS A 243 -35.22 7.08 4.65
N SER A 244 -34.35 7.17 5.65
CA SER A 244 -33.87 8.43 6.24
C SER A 244 -32.75 9.04 5.42
N VAL A 245 -31.94 8.21 4.75
CA VAL A 245 -30.83 8.65 3.89
C VAL A 245 -31.21 8.84 2.43
N ALA A 246 -32.46 8.53 2.06
CA ALA A 246 -32.92 8.55 0.67
C ALA A 246 -32.78 9.93 -0.01
N ASN A 247 -32.98 11.02 0.76
CA ASN A 247 -32.86 12.39 0.26
C ASN A 247 -31.59 13.11 0.74
N LEU A 248 -30.65 12.39 1.38
CA LEU A 248 -29.38 12.99 1.79
C LEU A 248 -28.53 13.27 0.55
N ASN A 249 -28.13 14.52 0.42
CA ASN A 249 -27.20 15.04 -0.58
C ASN A 249 -26.17 15.94 0.12
N GLU A 250 -25.28 16.56 -0.64
CA GLU A 250 -24.20 17.41 -0.13
C GLU A 250 -24.69 18.69 0.58
N SER A 251 -25.99 19.04 0.50
CA SER A 251 -26.54 20.22 1.20
C SER A 251 -27.01 19.95 2.63
N TYR A 252 -26.76 18.73 3.14
CA TYR A 252 -27.02 18.38 4.54
C TYR A 252 -25.74 18.45 5.36
N HIS A 253 -25.91 18.93 6.59
CA HIS A 253 -24.89 18.98 7.62
C HIS A 253 -25.24 18.03 8.76
N ALA A 254 -24.25 17.67 9.55
CA ALA A 254 -24.41 16.79 10.70
C ALA A 254 -23.95 17.48 11.99
N LEU A 255 -24.75 17.31 13.04
CA LEU A 255 -24.34 17.59 14.41
C LEU A 255 -23.98 16.26 15.08
N VAL A 256 -22.79 16.20 15.65
CA VAL A 256 -22.25 15.02 16.29
C VAL A 256 -22.01 15.31 17.77
N ALA A 257 -22.56 14.47 18.63
CA ALA A 257 -22.25 14.45 20.06
C ALA A 257 -21.53 13.14 20.38
N PHE A 258 -20.38 13.23 21.04
CA PHE A 258 -19.58 12.07 21.44
C PHE A 258 -19.87 11.67 22.88
N ASP A 259 -19.98 10.38 23.15
CA ASP A 259 -20.13 9.86 24.53
C ASP A 259 -18.89 10.20 25.38
N ALA A 260 -17.72 10.29 24.75
CA ALA A 260 -16.45 10.65 25.39
C ALA A 260 -16.34 12.14 25.77
N ASN A 261 -17.24 13.01 25.28
CA ASN A 261 -17.31 14.42 25.67
C ASN A 261 -18.77 14.89 25.80
N PRO A 262 -19.47 14.51 26.89
CA PRO A 262 -20.86 14.88 27.11
C PRO A 262 -21.05 16.41 27.16
N GLY A 263 -22.11 16.92 26.53
CA GLY A 263 -22.41 18.35 26.41
C GLY A 263 -21.72 19.05 25.22
N GLY A 264 -20.70 18.43 24.61
CA GLY A 264 -20.08 18.93 23.38
C GLY A 264 -20.90 18.55 22.15
N VAL A 265 -21.13 19.50 21.25
CA VAL A 265 -21.74 19.28 19.93
C VAL A 265 -20.82 19.85 18.87
N TYR A 266 -20.52 19.04 17.86
CA TYR A 266 -19.57 19.37 16.80
C TYR A 266 -20.26 19.33 15.44
N GLU A 267 -19.89 20.26 14.56
CA GLU A 267 -20.38 20.31 13.19
C GLU A 267 -19.52 19.43 12.29
N PHE A 268 -20.20 18.66 11.43
CA PHE A 268 -19.61 17.73 10.48
C PHE A 268 -20.29 17.86 9.12
N ASP A 269 -19.50 17.76 8.06
CA ASP A 269 -19.97 17.68 6.70
C ASP A 269 -20.19 16.22 6.30
N ILE A 270 -21.17 15.98 5.42
CA ILE A 270 -21.34 14.66 4.82
C ILE A 270 -20.29 14.45 3.74
N SER A 271 -19.37 13.51 3.98
CA SER A 271 -18.33 13.17 3.01
C SER A 271 -18.84 12.19 1.96
N SER A 272 -19.43 11.08 2.39
CA SER A 272 -19.89 10.04 1.47
C SER A 272 -20.97 9.16 2.09
N ARG A 273 -21.71 8.48 1.23
CA ARG A 273 -22.67 7.43 1.60
C ARG A 273 -22.27 6.14 0.89
N ASP A 274 -22.23 5.05 1.63
CA ASP A 274 -21.93 3.73 1.07
C ASP A 274 -23.04 3.32 0.08
N TYR A 275 -22.65 2.86 -1.10
CA TYR A 275 -23.60 2.45 -2.17
C TYR A 275 -24.11 1.01 -2.01
N GLY A 276 -23.61 0.27 -1.02
CA GLY A 276 -23.96 -1.12 -0.82
C GLY A 276 -23.62 -1.62 0.57
N VAL A 277 -24.25 -2.73 0.94
CA VAL A 277 -24.05 -3.45 2.20
C VAL A 277 -23.85 -4.93 1.87
N ALA A 278 -22.96 -5.59 2.61
CA ALA A 278 -22.54 -6.97 2.33
C ALA A 278 -23.71 -7.98 2.31
N ALA A 279 -24.86 -7.65 2.90
CA ALA A 279 -26.06 -8.47 2.88
C ALA A 279 -26.57 -8.84 1.47
N ALA A 280 -26.24 -8.05 0.44
CA ALA A 280 -26.60 -8.34 -0.95
C ALA A 280 -25.44 -8.93 -1.78
N GLN A 281 -24.26 -9.14 -1.18
CA GLN A 281 -23.07 -9.57 -1.91
C GLN A 281 -23.06 -11.10 -2.04
N GLN A 282 -23.24 -11.59 -3.27
CA GLN A 282 -23.13 -13.01 -3.60
C GLN A 282 -21.74 -13.28 -4.16
N THR A 283 -20.95 -14.11 -3.48
CA THR A 283 -19.66 -14.56 -4.01
C THR A 283 -19.92 -15.51 -5.19
N PRO A 284 -19.37 -15.26 -6.39
CA PRO A 284 -19.52 -16.16 -7.52
C PRO A 284 -18.89 -17.52 -7.19
N ASN A 285 -19.70 -18.55 -6.96
CA ASN A 285 -19.27 -19.88 -6.55
C ASN A 285 -19.86 -21.00 -7.43
N GLY A 286 -20.50 -20.65 -8.55
CA GLY A 286 -21.10 -21.61 -9.47
C GLY A 286 -22.37 -22.31 -8.97
N ALA A 287 -22.84 -22.01 -7.76
CA ALA A 287 -24.11 -22.49 -7.24
C ALA A 287 -25.27 -21.56 -7.64
N LEU A 288 -26.48 -22.11 -7.74
CA LEU A 288 -27.69 -21.31 -7.92
C LEU A 288 -27.92 -20.42 -6.68
N THR A 289 -28.38 -19.19 -6.93
CA THR A 289 -28.72 -18.23 -5.88
C THR A 289 -29.75 -18.82 -4.92
N LYS A 290 -29.43 -18.85 -3.63
CA LYS A 290 -30.40 -19.23 -2.60
C LYS A 290 -31.35 -18.05 -2.37
N VAL A 291 -32.65 -18.31 -2.48
CA VAL A 291 -33.68 -17.35 -2.06
C VAL A 291 -33.70 -17.33 -0.53
N GLU A 292 -33.51 -16.14 0.05
CA GLU A 292 -33.61 -15.95 1.49
C GLU A 292 -35.10 -15.99 1.89
N VAL A 293 -35.51 -17.01 2.65
CA VAL A 293 -36.88 -17.14 3.16
C VAL A 293 -36.92 -16.55 4.58
N ASN A 294 -37.58 -15.41 4.74
CA ASN A 294 -37.76 -14.76 6.04
C ASN A 294 -39.23 -14.85 6.48
N ASN A 295 -39.48 -15.41 7.67
CA ASN A 295 -40.83 -15.60 8.25
C ASN A 295 -41.29 -14.42 9.12
N ARG A 296 -40.63 -13.26 9.06
CA ARG A 296 -41.04 -12.07 9.83
C ARG A 296 -42.15 -11.28 9.11
N TRP A 297 -43.23 -10.98 9.83
CA TRP A 297 -44.37 -10.19 9.35
C TRP A 297 -44.04 -8.69 9.19
N VAL A 298 -43.02 -8.19 9.91
CA VAL A 298 -42.40 -6.87 9.69
C VAL A 298 -40.94 -7.08 9.35
N ARG A 299 -40.49 -6.45 8.27
CA ARG A 299 -39.09 -6.49 7.83
C ARG A 299 -38.25 -5.57 8.70
N ASP A 300 -37.03 -5.99 9.03
CA ASP A 300 -36.06 -5.13 9.68
C ASP A 300 -35.71 -3.96 8.75
N ALA A 301 -35.53 -2.78 9.35
CA ALA A 301 -35.07 -1.63 8.59
C ALA A 301 -33.63 -1.85 8.13
N GLN A 302 -33.42 -1.82 6.82
CA GLN A 302 -32.06 -1.80 6.26
C GLN A 302 -31.39 -0.49 6.64
N ARG A 303 -30.08 -0.57 6.93
CA ARG A 303 -29.26 0.59 7.23
C ARG A 303 -28.17 0.78 6.18
N THR A 304 -27.80 2.02 5.98
CA THR A 304 -26.71 2.44 5.12
C THR A 304 -25.77 3.31 5.92
N ARG A 305 -24.47 3.13 5.71
CA ARG A 305 -23.43 3.91 6.35
C ARG A 305 -23.25 5.24 5.66
N VAL A 306 -23.15 6.29 6.46
CA VAL A 306 -22.79 7.65 6.04
C VAL A 306 -21.49 8.01 6.75
N ASN A 307 -20.50 8.44 5.98
CA ASN A 307 -19.21 8.90 6.48
C ASN A 307 -19.23 10.43 6.55
N LEU A 308 -18.77 10.95 7.68
CA LEU A 308 -18.81 12.35 8.06
C LEU A 308 -17.38 12.81 8.36
N THR A 309 -17.03 14.00 7.87
CA THR A 309 -15.73 14.63 8.10
C THR A 309 -15.93 15.99 8.73
N SER A 310 -15.03 16.39 9.63
CA SER A 310 -15.04 17.73 10.21
C SER A 310 -13.74 18.43 9.86
N GLN A 311 -13.83 19.73 9.62
CA GLN A 311 -12.67 20.62 9.44
C GLN A 311 -12.14 21.12 10.79
N ASP A 312 -12.95 21.01 11.84
CA ASP A 312 -12.59 21.44 13.19
C ASP A 312 -11.73 20.38 13.90
N ASN A 313 -10.91 20.84 14.84
CA ASN A 313 -10.12 19.97 15.68
C ASN A 313 -11.04 19.12 16.56
N MET A 314 -11.04 17.82 16.30
CA MET A 314 -11.74 16.86 17.14
C MET A 314 -11.16 16.84 18.56
N PRO A 315 -11.98 16.59 19.60
CA PRO A 315 -11.50 16.53 20.97
C PRO A 315 -10.45 15.41 21.14
N SER A 316 -9.38 15.72 21.88
CA SER A 316 -8.23 14.82 22.06
C SER A 316 -8.53 13.55 22.86
N SER A 317 -9.71 13.46 23.48
CA SER A 317 -10.18 12.27 24.20
C SER A 317 -10.74 11.18 23.29
N LEU A 318 -10.93 11.47 21.99
CA LEU A 318 -11.46 10.50 21.05
C LEU A 318 -10.42 9.46 20.65
N PHE A 319 -10.90 8.22 20.53
CA PHE A 319 -10.15 7.08 20.03
C PHE A 319 -10.96 6.33 18.98
N VAL A 320 -10.29 5.57 18.10
CA VAL A 320 -10.96 4.72 17.11
C VAL A 320 -11.90 3.73 17.82
N GLY A 321 -13.19 3.79 17.50
CA GLY A 321 -14.25 3.02 18.17
C GLY A 321 -15.09 3.83 19.16
N SER A 322 -14.75 5.10 19.43
CA SER A 322 -15.57 6.00 20.26
C SER A 322 -16.98 6.10 19.70
N ARG A 323 -17.99 6.03 20.57
CA ARG A 323 -19.40 6.11 20.18
C ARG A 323 -19.81 7.56 19.94
N ALA A 324 -20.72 7.74 19.00
CA ALA A 324 -21.26 9.04 18.66
C ALA A 324 -22.75 8.94 18.37
N THR A 325 -23.47 9.98 18.76
CA THR A 325 -24.84 10.24 18.34
C THR A 325 -24.83 11.34 17.29
N ILE A 326 -25.52 11.12 16.17
CA ILE A 326 -25.51 12.02 15.02
C ILE A 326 -26.95 12.42 14.68
N VAL A 327 -27.16 13.72 14.46
CA VAL A 327 -28.35 14.24 13.77
C VAL A 327 -27.90 14.88 12.47
N VAL A 328 -28.56 14.52 11.38
CA VAL A 328 -28.32 15.16 10.06
C VAL A 328 -29.46 16.14 9.79
N TYR A 329 -29.21 17.28 9.15
CA TYR A 329 -30.24 18.30 8.86
C TYR A 329 -29.93 19.07 7.56
N PRO A 330 -30.96 19.56 6.84
CA PRO A 330 -30.77 20.34 5.63
C PRO A 330 -30.33 21.77 5.97
N GLN A 331 -29.32 22.29 5.27
CA GLN A 331 -28.82 23.65 5.50
C GLN A 331 -29.87 24.73 5.20
N ASP A 332 -30.72 24.49 4.20
CA ASP A 332 -31.66 25.49 3.66
C ASP A 332 -32.86 25.78 4.58
N ASN A 333 -33.05 25.02 5.66
CA ASN A 333 -34.24 25.14 6.50
C ASN A 333 -33.91 25.37 7.98
N MET A 334 -34.06 26.62 8.41
CA MET A 334 -33.82 27.07 9.78
C MET A 334 -34.63 26.29 10.83
N PHE A 335 -35.85 25.84 10.49
CA PHE A 335 -36.68 25.06 11.41
C PHE A 335 -36.02 23.72 11.75
N TRP A 336 -35.52 23.00 10.74
CA TRP A 336 -34.87 21.70 10.95
C TRP A 336 -33.53 21.82 11.63
N HIS A 337 -32.78 22.90 11.36
CA HIS A 337 -31.55 23.19 12.08
C HIS A 337 -31.80 23.39 13.59
N LEU A 338 -32.80 24.22 13.96
CA LEU A 338 -33.14 24.44 15.37
C LEU A 338 -33.63 23.15 16.04
N MET A 339 -34.48 22.37 15.36
CA MET A 339 -34.92 21.07 15.86
C MET A 339 -33.75 20.09 16.06
N ALA A 340 -32.81 20.04 15.12
CA ALA A 340 -31.62 19.18 15.22
C ALA A 340 -30.74 19.59 16.40
N GLN A 341 -30.53 20.90 16.61
CA GLN A 341 -29.81 21.42 17.78
C GLN A 341 -30.49 21.01 19.08
N VAL A 342 -31.81 21.18 19.20
CA VAL A 342 -32.55 20.78 20.40
C VAL A 342 -32.43 19.27 20.64
N GLN A 343 -32.61 18.46 19.60
CA GLN A 343 -32.52 17.00 19.69
C GLN A 343 -31.13 16.53 20.12
N ILE A 344 -30.07 17.03 19.50
CA ILE A 344 -28.70 16.58 19.80
C ILE A 344 -28.24 17.06 21.18
N HIS A 345 -28.65 18.24 21.64
CA HIS A 345 -28.33 18.71 22.99
C HIS A 345 -29.05 17.89 24.06
N ILE A 346 -30.32 17.55 23.83
CA ILE A 346 -31.05 16.64 24.71
C ILE A 346 -30.36 15.27 24.75
N ALA A 347 -30.00 14.71 23.59
CA ALA A 347 -29.30 13.43 23.50
C ALA A 347 -27.92 13.48 24.19
N SER A 348 -27.15 14.55 23.96
CA SER A 348 -25.86 14.79 24.58
C SER A 348 -25.96 14.92 26.10
N TRP A 349 -27.05 15.48 26.62
CA TRP A 349 -27.30 15.53 28.07
C TRP A 349 -27.61 14.14 28.64
N PHE A 350 -28.28 13.27 27.88
CA PHE A 350 -28.47 11.87 28.27
C PHE A 350 -27.15 11.09 28.38
N HIS A 351 -26.09 11.47 27.67
CA HIS A 351 -24.76 10.87 27.83
C HIS A 351 -24.12 11.15 29.20
N PHE A 352 -24.66 12.05 30.02
CA PHE A 352 -24.21 12.19 31.42
C PHE A 352 -24.82 11.14 32.35
N ILE A 353 -25.89 10.45 31.93
CA ILE A 353 -26.71 9.60 32.80
C ILE A 353 -26.27 8.12 32.73
N TYR A 354 -25.58 7.71 31.66
CA TYR A 354 -24.96 6.39 31.52
C TYR A 354 -23.50 6.55 31.09
#